data_AF-A0A9E0U4G8-F1
#
_entry.id   AF-A0A9E0U4G8-F1
#
_cell.length_a   1.000
_cell.length_b   1.000
_cell.length_c   1.000
_cell.angle_alpha   90.00
_cell.angle_beta   90.00
_cell.angle_gamma   90.00
#
_symmetry.space_group_name_H-M   'P 1'
#
loop_
_entity.id
_entity.type
_entity.pdbx_description
1 polymer ?
#
loop_
_entity_poly.entity_id
_entity_poly.type
_entity_poly.pdbx_seq_one_letter_code
_entity_poly.pdbx_strand_id
1 'polypeptide(L)'
;TCNLQLFDPTWFAKDNVNLCRKLQKQQRYKKERKMTRESRAFMDFLKLGGRVRMEDLTRDLIRRYLRKGIPILTGLSSTFLYRSARETGEVFDDLKGKPSGHFVVLCGYDKKTKHVRIADPFGRNPYSPTLKYEVHIDRVICSILLGAYTYDANFLIIRPKDQSRAM
;
A
#
# COMPACT_ATOMS: atom_id res chain seq x y z
N THR A 1 2.81 -6.24 3.67
CA THR A 1 1.87 -5.46 4.48
C THR A 1 2.60 -4.97 5.70
N CYS A 2 2.25 -3.78 6.16
CA CYS A 2 2.69 -3.21 7.45
C CYS A 2 1.48 -2.88 8.35
N ASN A 3 0.30 -3.47 8.07
CA ASN A 3 -0.92 -3.21 8.83
C ASN A 3 -0.89 -3.94 10.18
N LEU A 4 -0.33 -3.28 11.19
CA LEU A 4 -0.23 -3.79 12.55
C LEU A 4 -1.56 -3.77 13.32
N GLN A 5 -2.58 -3.05 12.84
CA GLN A 5 -3.91 -3.10 13.45
C GLN A 5 -4.53 -4.48 13.25
N LEU A 6 -4.40 -5.01 12.03
CA LEU A 6 -4.98 -6.29 11.64
C LEU A 6 -4.04 -7.48 11.93
N PHE A 7 -2.77 -7.35 11.56
CA PHE A 7 -1.81 -8.46 11.60
C PHE A 7 -0.80 -8.31 12.72
N ASP A 8 -0.60 -9.39 13.46
CA ASP A 8 0.51 -9.50 14.40
C ASP A 8 1.76 -10.02 13.65
N PRO A 9 2.92 -9.34 13.75
CA PRO A 9 4.15 -9.77 13.08
C PRO A 9 4.58 -11.19 13.42
N THR A 10 4.29 -11.67 14.64
CA THR A 10 4.66 -13.03 15.08
C THR A 10 3.94 -14.13 14.29
N TRP A 11 2.83 -13.81 13.62
CA TRP A 11 2.14 -14.76 12.75
C TRP A 11 2.93 -15.09 11.48
N PHE A 12 3.97 -14.32 11.17
CA PHE A 12 4.83 -14.51 10.00
C PHE A 12 6.21 -15.08 10.36
N ALA A 13 6.50 -15.30 11.64
CA ALA A 13 7.78 -15.84 12.09
C ALA A 13 7.92 -17.35 11.87
N LYS A 14 6.80 -18.07 11.72
CA LYS A 14 6.78 -19.51 11.44
C LYS A 14 6.24 -19.75 10.04
N ASP A 15 6.86 -20.67 9.33
CA ASP A 15 6.31 -21.16 8.07
C ASP A 15 4.94 -21.82 8.29
N ASN A 16 4.07 -21.68 7.30
CA ASN A 16 2.75 -22.34 7.24
C ASN A 16 1.71 -21.90 8.30
N VAL A 17 1.84 -20.71 8.88
CA VAL A 17 0.76 -20.17 9.73
C VAL A 17 -0.50 -19.93 8.91
N ASN A 18 -1.62 -20.54 9.36
CA ASN A 18 -2.93 -20.30 8.76
C ASN A 18 -3.47 -18.93 9.21
N LEU A 19 -3.22 -17.90 8.40
CA LEU A 19 -3.68 -16.53 8.64
C LEU A 19 -5.21 -16.43 8.74
N CYS A 20 -5.97 -17.19 7.93
CA CYS A 20 -7.43 -17.21 8.04
C CYS A 20 -7.89 -17.62 9.44
N ARG A 21 -7.28 -18.69 9.99
CA ARG A 21 -7.60 -19.14 11.36
C ARG A 21 -7.21 -18.12 12.42
N LYS A 22 -6.10 -17.38 12.23
CA LYS A 22 -5.68 -16.30 13.14
C LYS A 22 -6.69 -15.14 13.12
N LEU A 23 -7.11 -14.69 11.94
CA LEU A 23 -8.12 -13.63 11.77
C LEU A 23 -9.47 -14.04 12.39
N GLN A 24 -9.94 -15.26 12.14
CA GLN A 24 -11.17 -15.79 12.76
C GLN A 24 -11.11 -15.79 14.30
N LYS A 25 -9.96 -16.18 14.87
CA LYS A 25 -9.77 -16.15 16.33
C LYS A 25 -9.72 -14.72 16.85
N GLN A 26 -9.05 -13.80 16.14
CA GLN A 26 -8.94 -12.39 16.54
C GLN A 26 -10.30 -11.69 16.58
N GLN A 27 -11.20 -11.99 15.64
CA GLN A 27 -12.57 -11.44 15.59
C GLN A 27 -13.42 -11.77 16.84
N ARG A 28 -13.05 -12.79 17.63
CA ARG A 28 -13.73 -13.09 18.90
C ARG A 28 -13.44 -12.04 19.98
N TYR A 29 -12.29 -11.38 19.90
CA TYR A 29 -11.82 -10.40 20.86
C TYR A 29 -11.98 -8.96 20.36
N LYS A 30 -11.69 -8.70 19.08
CA LYS A 30 -11.81 -7.37 18.46
C LYS A 30 -13.14 -7.24 17.73
N LYS A 31 -14.10 -6.56 18.35
CA LYS A 31 -15.49 -6.44 17.87
C LYS A 31 -15.78 -5.16 17.08
N GLU A 32 -14.79 -4.31 16.84
CA GLU A 32 -15.00 -3.11 16.04
C GLU A 32 -15.48 -3.49 14.62
N ARG A 33 -16.49 -2.75 14.12
CA ARG A 33 -17.08 -2.99 12.79
C ARG A 33 -16.01 -2.96 11.69
N LYS A 34 -15.08 -2.00 11.76
CA LYS A 34 -13.98 -1.84 10.80
C LYS A 34 -13.06 -3.06 10.79
N MET A 35 -12.57 -3.48 11.96
CA MET A 35 -11.73 -4.67 12.13
C MET A 35 -12.39 -5.93 11.57
N THR A 36 -13.69 -6.09 11.85
CA THR A 36 -14.45 -7.25 11.38
C THR A 36 -14.54 -7.28 9.85
N ARG A 37 -14.81 -6.12 9.22
CA ARG A 37 -14.88 -5.98 7.77
C ARG A 37 -13.53 -6.26 7.11
N GLU A 38 -12.45 -5.68 7.62
CA GLU A 38 -11.10 -5.87 7.10
C GLU A 38 -10.64 -7.33 7.23
N SER A 39 -10.86 -7.95 8.40
CA SER A 39 -10.57 -9.36 8.61
C SER A 39 -11.29 -10.26 7.59
N ARG A 40 -12.57 -9.98 7.30
CA ARG A 40 -13.34 -10.74 6.30
C ARG A 40 -12.75 -10.58 4.90
N ALA A 41 -12.46 -9.35 4.49
CA ALA A 41 -11.87 -9.07 3.18
C ALA A 41 -10.52 -9.79 2.99
N PHE A 42 -9.66 -9.80 4.00
CA PHE A 42 -8.39 -10.53 3.93
C PHE A 42 -8.56 -12.05 3.94
N MET A 43 -9.53 -12.59 4.67
CA MET A 43 -9.86 -14.02 4.59
C MET A 43 -10.32 -14.40 3.19
N ASP A 44 -11.14 -13.59 2.54
CA ASP A 44 -11.61 -13.85 1.19
C ASP A 44 -10.47 -13.72 0.16
N PHE A 45 -9.60 -12.71 0.30
CA PHE A 45 -8.38 -12.59 -0.49
C PHE A 45 -7.48 -13.84 -0.38
N LEU A 46 -7.27 -14.36 0.83
CA LEU A 46 -6.48 -15.56 1.07
C LEU A 46 -7.14 -16.82 0.45
N LYS A 47 -8.47 -16.96 0.56
CA LYS A 47 -9.22 -18.06 -0.07
C LYS A 47 -9.14 -18.05 -1.60
N LEU A 48 -9.09 -16.86 -2.19
CA LEU A 48 -8.91 -16.66 -3.64
C LEU A 48 -7.46 -16.90 -4.11
N GLY A 49 -6.56 -17.38 -3.23
CA GLY A 49 -5.17 -17.69 -3.55
C GLY A 49 -4.22 -16.50 -3.37
N GLY A 50 -4.72 -15.38 -2.84
CA GLY A 50 -3.91 -14.24 -2.43
C GLY A 50 -2.88 -14.65 -1.37
N ARG A 51 -1.75 -13.94 -1.35
CA ARG A 51 -0.67 -14.16 -0.39
C ARG A 51 -0.38 -12.87 0.35
N VAL A 52 -0.35 -12.96 1.68
CA VAL A 52 0.03 -11.85 2.54
C VAL A 52 1.43 -12.12 3.07
N ARG A 53 2.29 -11.10 2.99
CA ARG A 53 3.65 -11.14 3.54
C ARG A 53 3.89 -9.93 4.42
N MET A 54 4.56 -10.13 5.54
CA MET A 54 5.11 -9.07 6.38
C MET A 54 6.58 -8.90 5.95
N GLU A 55 6.89 -7.83 5.25
CA GLU A 55 8.24 -7.52 4.75
C GLU A 55 8.48 -6.02 4.94
N ASP A 56 9.72 -5.65 5.27
CA ASP A 56 10.11 -4.24 5.39
C ASP A 56 9.97 -3.52 4.04
N LEU A 57 9.40 -2.31 4.08
CA LEU A 57 9.29 -1.48 2.90
C LEU A 57 10.65 -0.85 2.55
N THR A 58 11.45 -1.59 1.80
CA THR A 58 12.78 -1.17 1.37
C THR A 58 12.81 -0.71 -0.08
N ARG A 59 13.85 0.03 -0.44
CA ARG A 59 14.16 0.37 -1.84
C ARG A 59 14.24 -0.90 -2.70
N ASP A 60 14.89 -1.94 -2.17
CA ASP A 60 15.09 -3.18 -2.92
C ASP A 60 13.80 -3.97 -3.12
N LEU A 61 12.87 -3.93 -2.16
CA LEU A 61 11.54 -4.50 -2.34
C LEU A 61 10.81 -3.85 -3.53
N ILE A 62 10.76 -2.52 -3.56
CA ILE A 62 10.11 -1.78 -4.66
C ILE A 62 10.80 -2.07 -6.00
N ARG A 63 12.14 -1.97 -6.02
CA ARG A 63 12.94 -2.22 -7.23
C ARG A 63 12.77 -3.64 -7.77
N ARG A 64 12.66 -4.65 -6.89
CA ARG A 64 12.50 -6.06 -7.26
C ARG A 64 11.30 -6.28 -8.17
N TYR A 65 10.20 -5.56 -7.95
CA TYR A 65 8.98 -5.69 -8.74
C TYR A 65 8.98 -4.74 -9.94
N LEU A 66 9.32 -3.46 -9.75
CA LEU A 66 9.26 -2.48 -10.83
C LEU A 66 10.26 -2.78 -11.96
N ARG A 67 11.44 -3.35 -11.65
CA ARG A 67 12.40 -3.78 -12.69
C ARG A 67 11.90 -4.94 -13.54
N LYS A 68 10.90 -5.69 -13.06
CA LYS A 68 10.26 -6.78 -13.80
C LYS A 68 9.00 -6.32 -14.54
N GLY A 69 8.74 -5.01 -14.57
CA GLY A 69 7.51 -4.45 -15.14
C GLY A 69 6.25 -4.81 -14.34
N ILE A 70 6.40 -5.23 -13.07
CA ILE A 70 5.27 -5.58 -12.22
C ILE A 70 4.83 -4.32 -11.47
N PRO A 71 3.64 -3.75 -11.76
CA PRO A 71 3.16 -2.56 -11.09
C PRO A 71 2.75 -2.83 -9.64
N ILE A 72 2.79 -1.79 -8.82
CA ILE A 72 2.47 -1.86 -7.39
C ILE A 72 1.37 -0.85 -7.10
N LEU A 73 0.21 -1.32 -6.67
CA LEU A 73 -0.85 -0.46 -6.14
C LEU A 73 -0.55 -0.20 -4.67
N THR A 74 -0.49 1.08 -4.28
CA THR A 74 -0.23 1.45 -2.89
C THR A 74 -1.01 2.67 -2.45
N GLY A 75 -1.50 2.64 -1.22
CA GLY A 75 -1.91 3.85 -0.51
C GLY A 75 -0.67 4.59 0.01
N LEU A 76 -0.76 5.91 0.06
CA LEU A 76 0.29 6.79 0.58
C LEU A 76 -0.30 8.08 1.16
N SER A 77 0.49 8.82 1.94
CA SER A 77 0.15 10.18 2.36
C SER A 77 0.38 11.15 1.20
N SER A 78 -0.71 11.70 0.68
CA SER A 78 -0.69 12.69 -0.39
C SER A 78 -0.17 14.02 0.12
N THR A 79 -0.57 14.42 1.33
CA THR A 79 -0.04 15.62 2.00
C THR A 79 1.49 15.59 2.04
N PHE A 80 2.10 14.47 2.46
CA PHE A 80 3.56 14.36 2.52
C PHE A 80 4.21 14.19 1.15
N LEU A 81 3.58 13.43 0.25
CA LEU A 81 4.07 13.23 -1.11
C LEU A 81 4.17 14.57 -1.84
N TYR A 82 3.06 15.31 -1.88
CA TYR A 82 2.90 16.57 -2.59
C TYR A 82 3.53 17.77 -1.89
N ARG A 83 3.87 17.64 -0.60
CA ARG A 83 4.20 18.79 0.27
C ARG A 83 3.09 19.85 0.25
N SER A 84 1.85 19.39 0.21
CA SER A 84 0.68 20.27 0.23
C SER A 84 0.25 20.54 1.67
N ALA A 85 -0.54 21.60 1.86
CA ALA A 85 -1.28 21.78 3.10
C ALA A 85 -2.23 20.59 3.33
N ARG A 86 -2.67 20.46 4.58
CA ARG A 86 -3.68 19.48 5.00
C ARG A 86 -5.04 19.87 4.41
N GLU A 87 -6.02 18.98 4.48
CA GLU A 87 -7.32 19.19 3.83
C GLU A 87 -8.47 19.24 4.85
N THR A 88 -9.46 20.09 4.54
CA THR A 88 -10.77 20.14 5.19
C THR A 88 -11.85 20.05 4.10
N GLY A 89 -12.39 18.85 3.90
CA GLY A 89 -13.19 18.58 2.70
C GLY A 89 -12.32 18.69 1.45
N GLU A 90 -12.69 19.57 0.52
CA GLU A 90 -11.94 19.82 -0.72
C GLU A 90 -10.98 21.02 -0.65
N VAL A 91 -10.85 21.65 0.52
CA VAL A 91 -10.07 22.88 0.70
C VAL A 91 -8.77 22.58 1.43
N PHE A 92 -7.68 23.18 0.96
CA PHE A 92 -6.39 23.16 1.65
C PHE A 92 -6.39 24.12 2.84
N ASP A 93 -6.08 23.61 4.03
CA ASP A 93 -6.01 24.35 5.30
C ASP A 93 -4.84 23.78 6.12
N ASP A 94 -3.79 24.57 6.30
CA ASP A 94 -2.56 24.16 6.98
C ASP A 94 -2.69 24.09 8.51
N LEU A 95 -3.72 24.71 9.10
CA LEU A 95 -3.96 24.76 10.54
C LEU A 95 -5.03 23.77 11.00
N LYS A 96 -6.24 23.85 10.44
CA LYS A 96 -7.41 23.04 10.81
C LYS A 96 -7.52 21.75 10.01
N GLY A 97 -6.86 21.68 8.85
CA GLY A 97 -6.92 20.52 7.98
C GLY A 97 -6.34 19.26 8.64
N LYS A 98 -6.73 18.11 8.09
CA LYS A 98 -6.17 16.79 8.44
C LYS A 98 -5.30 16.27 7.29
N PRO A 99 -4.23 15.50 7.59
CA PRO A 99 -3.45 14.86 6.54
C PRO A 99 -4.34 13.94 5.68
N SER A 100 -4.12 13.99 4.38
CA SER A 100 -4.82 13.17 3.40
C SER A 100 -3.90 12.10 2.84
N GLY A 101 -4.54 11.04 2.34
CA GLY A 101 -3.91 9.99 1.58
C GLY A 101 -4.79 9.56 0.42
N HIS A 102 -4.19 8.91 -0.57
CA HIS A 102 -4.91 8.22 -1.63
C HIS A 102 -4.07 7.07 -2.20
N PHE A 103 -4.61 6.41 -3.20
CA PHE A 103 -3.96 5.30 -3.90
C PHE A 103 -3.30 5.76 -5.19
N VAL A 104 -2.11 5.22 -5.46
CA VAL A 104 -1.37 5.39 -6.71
C VAL A 104 -0.86 4.06 -7.22
N VAL A 105 -0.45 4.01 -8.49
CA VAL A 105 0.26 2.88 -9.07
C VAL A 105 1.71 3.25 -9.33
N LEU A 106 2.64 2.57 -8.66
CA LEU A 106 4.06 2.62 -9.01
C LEU A 106 4.27 1.71 -10.23
N CYS A 107 4.76 2.27 -11.34
CA CYS A 107 4.80 1.58 -12.63
C CYS A 107 6.16 1.60 -13.34
N GLY A 108 7.20 2.18 -12.72
CA GLY A 108 8.54 2.18 -13.27
C GLY A 108 9.60 2.63 -12.27
N TYR A 109 10.86 2.31 -12.54
CA TYR A 109 11.99 2.72 -11.71
C TYR A 109 13.21 3.05 -12.58
N ASP A 110 13.75 4.25 -12.42
CA ASP A 110 15.01 4.67 -13.02
C ASP A 110 16.17 4.40 -12.05
N LYS A 111 17.13 3.58 -12.48
CA LYS A 111 18.31 3.23 -11.66
C LYS A 111 19.30 4.38 -11.49
N LYS A 112 19.46 5.25 -12.50
CA LYS A 112 20.41 6.36 -12.48
C LYS A 112 19.93 7.44 -11.52
N THR A 113 18.67 7.86 -11.67
CA THR A 113 18.10 8.94 -10.85
C THR A 113 17.49 8.44 -9.54
N LYS A 114 17.30 7.12 -9.38
CA LYS A 114 16.59 6.49 -8.26
C LYS A 114 15.14 6.96 -8.11
N HIS A 115 14.53 7.40 -9.21
CA HIS A 115 13.14 7.82 -9.23
C HIS A 115 12.21 6.66 -9.54
N VAL A 116 11.02 6.70 -8.94
CA VAL A 116 9.90 5.82 -9.22
C VAL A 116 8.91 6.59 -10.07
N ARG A 117 8.47 5.99 -11.17
CA ARG A 117 7.38 6.51 -11.97
C ARG A 117 6.05 6.14 -11.32
N ILE A 118 5.23 7.15 -11.10
CA ILE A 118 3.93 7.05 -10.46
C ILE A 118 2.87 7.37 -11.50
N ALA A 119 1.84 6.51 -11.58
CA ALA A 119 0.58 6.82 -12.23
C ALA A 119 -0.46 7.11 -11.15
N ASP A 120 -1.04 8.30 -11.23
CA ASP A 120 -1.80 8.94 -10.18
C ASP A 120 -3.18 9.33 -10.71
N PRO A 121 -4.29 8.76 -10.21
CA PRO A 121 -5.61 9.09 -10.70
C PRO A 121 -6.06 10.52 -10.32
N PHE A 122 -5.33 11.21 -9.44
CA PHE A 122 -5.72 12.53 -8.98
C PHE A 122 -5.38 13.62 -10.00
N GLY A 123 -6.40 14.07 -10.75
CA GLY A 123 -6.25 15.08 -11.79
C GLY A 123 -5.72 16.45 -11.34
N ARG A 124 -5.80 16.76 -10.04
CA ARG A 124 -5.29 18.00 -9.45
C ARG A 124 -3.96 17.81 -8.72
N ASN A 125 -3.25 16.70 -8.95
CA ASN A 125 -1.93 16.51 -8.35
C ASN A 125 -0.96 17.63 -8.82
N PRO A 126 -0.11 18.16 -7.93
CA PRO A 126 0.76 19.29 -8.26
C PRO A 126 1.97 18.90 -9.13
N TYR A 127 2.19 17.60 -9.38
CA TYR A 127 3.37 17.12 -10.07
C TYR A 127 3.21 17.01 -11.58
N SER A 128 1.99 16.76 -12.07
CA SER A 128 1.80 16.56 -13.51
C SER A 128 0.35 16.71 -13.97
N PRO A 129 0.11 17.40 -15.10
CA PRO A 129 -1.20 17.42 -15.75
C PRO A 129 -1.53 16.09 -16.47
N THR A 130 -0.54 15.22 -16.69
CA THR A 130 -0.70 13.95 -17.43
C THR A 130 -0.89 12.74 -16.53
N LEU A 131 -1.22 12.95 -15.25
CA LEU A 131 -1.44 11.90 -14.24
C LEU A 131 -0.21 11.00 -13.99
N LYS A 132 0.94 11.33 -14.58
CA LYS A 132 2.18 10.57 -14.44
C LYS A 132 3.33 11.50 -14.13
N TYR A 133 4.10 11.14 -13.12
CA TYR A 133 5.26 11.89 -12.68
C TYR A 133 6.28 10.96 -12.03
N GLU A 134 7.48 11.47 -11.79
CA GLU A 134 8.58 10.72 -11.19
C GLU A 134 8.97 11.34 -9.86
N VAL A 135 9.15 10.49 -8.84
CA VAL A 135 9.50 10.91 -7.49
C VAL A 135 10.66 10.06 -6.97
N HIS A 136 11.62 10.68 -6.29
CA HIS A 136 12.72 9.96 -5.67
C HIS A 136 12.20 8.86 -4.73
N ILE A 137 12.77 7.65 -4.82
CA ILE A 137 12.27 6.45 -4.12
C ILE A 137 12.11 6.64 -2.61
N ASP A 138 12.96 7.44 -1.98
CA ASP A 138 12.89 7.70 -0.53
C ASP A 138 11.63 8.47 -0.15
N ARG A 139 11.23 9.46 -0.96
CA ARG A 139 9.98 10.20 -0.75
C ARG A 139 8.80 9.24 -0.87
N VAL A 140 8.82 8.33 -1.86
CA VAL A 140 7.77 7.32 -2.05
C VAL A 140 7.66 6.39 -0.85
N ILE A 141 8.79 5.85 -0.36
CA ILE A 141 8.81 4.98 0.82
C ILE A 141 8.23 5.71 2.05
N CYS A 142 8.69 6.93 2.32
CA CYS A 142 8.19 7.73 3.44
C CYS A 142 6.69 8.03 3.29
N SER A 143 6.23 8.41 2.09
CA SER A 143 4.81 8.65 1.82
C SER A 143 3.96 7.40 2.08
N ILE A 144 4.42 6.21 1.67
CA ILE A 144 3.70 4.94 1.91
C ILE A 144 3.64 4.63 3.41
N LEU A 145 4.76 4.74 4.13
CA LEU A 145 4.80 4.47 5.57
C LEU A 145 3.92 5.44 6.36
N LEU A 146 3.94 6.74 6.01
CA LEU A 146 3.06 7.73 6.62
C LEU A 146 1.58 7.49 6.26
N GLY A 147 1.30 7.02 5.05
CA GLY A 147 -0.04 6.59 4.65
C GLY A 147 -0.52 5.32 5.37
N ALA A 148 0.40 4.46 5.83
CA ALA A 148 0.08 3.28 6.63
C ALA A 148 -0.56 3.67 7.96
N TYR A 149 -0.07 4.75 8.55
CA TYR A 149 -0.56 5.26 9.82
C TYR A 149 -1.99 5.83 9.71
N THR A 150 -2.35 6.34 8.53
CA THR A 150 -3.67 6.95 8.25
C THR A 150 -4.67 5.99 7.60
N TYR A 151 -4.49 4.68 7.82
CA TYR A 151 -5.41 3.57 7.51
C TYR A 151 -5.31 2.83 6.17
N ASP A 152 -4.30 3.01 5.31
CA ASP A 152 -4.39 2.40 3.97
C ASP A 152 -3.06 2.03 3.25
N ALA A 153 -1.97 1.72 3.95
CA ALA A 153 -0.79 1.17 3.24
C ALA A 153 -0.96 -0.31 2.88
N ASN A 154 -1.79 -0.56 1.88
CA ASN A 154 -1.81 -1.81 1.16
C ASN A 154 -0.73 -1.76 0.08
N PHE A 155 0.38 -2.44 0.28
CA PHE A 155 1.37 -2.68 -0.78
C PHE A 155 0.93 -3.91 -1.57
N LEU A 156 0.13 -3.69 -2.62
CA LEU A 156 -0.50 -4.75 -3.41
C LEU A 156 0.23 -4.94 -4.73
N ILE A 157 0.54 -6.20 -5.01
CA ILE A 157 1.21 -6.63 -6.23
C ILE A 157 0.23 -7.50 -7.00
N ILE A 158 -0.14 -7.06 -8.19
CA ILE A 158 -1.04 -7.80 -9.07
C ILE A 158 -0.20 -8.32 -10.22
N ARG A 159 -0.32 -9.62 -10.48
CA ARG A 159 0.33 -10.28 -11.62
C ARG A 159 -0.67 -11.19 -12.32
N PRO A 160 -0.55 -11.35 -13.65
CA PRO A 160 -1.29 -12.40 -14.36
C PRO A 160 -1.05 -13.77 -13.72
N LYS A 161 -2.02 -14.67 -13.86
CA LYS A 161 -1.86 -16.07 -13.47
C LYS A 161 -0.75 -16.67 -14.34
N ASP A 162 0.24 -17.33 -13.71
CA ASP A 162 1.26 -18.09 -14.45
C ASP A 162 0.57 -19.13 -15.33
N GLN A 163 0.66 -18.99 -16.65
CA GLN A 163 0.09 -19.95 -17.60
C GLN A 163 0.81 -21.32 -17.55
N SER A 164 2.06 -21.35 -17.06
CA SER A 164 2.86 -22.56 -16.86
C SER A 164 2.40 -23.46 -15.71
N ARG A 165 1.41 -23.03 -14.90
CA ARG A 165 0.78 -23.85 -13.85
C ARG A 165 -0.63 -24.33 -14.22
N ALA A 166 -1.03 -24.13 -15.47
CA ALA A 166 -2.33 -24.54 -16.01
C ALA A 166 -2.22 -25.67 -17.06
N MET A 167 -1.01 -26.19 -17.29
CA MET A 167 -0.74 -27.44 -18.02
C MET A 167 -0.27 -28.50 -17.04
#